data_AF-A0A9N8Z825-F1
#
_entry.id   AF-A0A9N8Z825-F1
#
_cell.length_a   1.000
_cell.length_b   1.000
_cell.length_c   1.000
_cell.angle_alpha   90.00
_cell.angle_beta   90.00
_cell.angle_gamma   90.00
#
_symmetry.space_group_name_H-M   'P 1'
#
loop_
_entity.id
_entity.type
_entity.pdbx_description
1 polymer ?
#
loop_
_entity_poly.entity_id
_entity_poly.type
_entity_poly.pdbx_seq_one_letter_code
_entity_poly.pdbx_strand_id
1 'polypeptide(L)'
;MKNNNKILFNKTYSTDSNNSFSQVEQINKLISGAISRTNDNSLPENKLKECIKLYQNLNKDRIKFLNILANDFGVSRENSNEAPGQYVNKDPYGRAAVRAEMILQHTMIPLHDIFFNRINELPGGIKFLVEMRADLLKFIRENNHEVSLASLDKSLRQKLQKLVLNNIDLKRVTWNSHYSILENIRNYEAVHAVTNWEDLKRRVGPGRRIFAFFYREDPYYPLAFIHVALTKEITGNVQSILEEASLTDEEVTCAIFYSITSQPGLSGMELGNILIKQVVEKLQSEFKSLKTFSTLSPIPGFQMTIVKLKIQGSEDEVLNELTKSQDVLKPILMKFCARLNWLGDTSGKI
;
A
#
# COMPACT_ATOMS: atom_id res chain seq x y z
N MET A 1 9.55 46.96 12.55
CA MET A 1 9.51 45.95 11.47
C MET A 1 8.81 44.71 12.02
N LYS A 2 7.49 44.61 11.82
CA LYS A 2 6.65 43.51 12.32
C LYS A 2 6.54 42.41 11.26
N ASN A 3 6.70 41.17 11.69
CA ASN A 3 6.56 39.93 10.91
C ASN A 3 5.20 39.84 10.20
N ASN A 4 5.19 39.91 8.87
CA ASN A 4 4.03 39.65 8.01
C ASN A 4 4.18 38.32 7.26
N ASN A 5 4.44 37.23 7.99
CA ASN A 5 4.26 35.85 7.50
C ASN A 5 2.90 35.30 7.95
N LYS A 6 1.83 36.04 7.68
CA LYS A 6 0.44 35.53 7.73
C LYS A 6 0.10 35.03 6.33
N ILE A 7 0.62 33.86 5.97
CA ILE A 7 0.11 33.13 4.81
C ILE A 7 -1.28 32.62 5.19
N LEU A 8 -2.25 32.95 4.34
CA LEU A 8 -3.69 32.83 4.53
C LEU A 8 -4.14 31.41 4.86
N PHE A 9 -4.44 31.18 6.14
CA PHE A 9 -5.22 30.04 6.64
C PHE A 9 -6.38 30.55 7.50
N ASN A 10 -7.19 31.46 6.98
CA ASN A 10 -8.41 31.91 7.66
C ASN A 10 -9.62 31.62 6.77
N LYS A 11 -10.10 30.38 6.82
CA LYS A 11 -11.52 30.12 6.59
C LYS A 11 -12.19 30.23 7.96
N THR A 12 -12.57 31.45 8.35
CA THR A 12 -13.39 31.67 9.54
C THR A 12 -14.78 31.15 9.25
N TYR A 13 -15.09 29.96 9.77
CA TYR A 13 -16.47 29.47 9.82
C TYR A 13 -17.15 30.13 11.02
N SER A 14 -18.16 30.95 10.74
CA SER A 14 -19.07 31.55 11.70
C SER A 14 -19.64 30.48 12.61
N THR A 15 -19.48 30.64 13.93
CA THR A 15 -20.10 29.78 14.92
C THR A 15 -21.52 30.27 15.19
N ASP A 16 -22.46 29.85 14.34
CA ASP A 16 -23.88 29.93 14.68
C ASP A 16 -24.34 28.63 15.33
N SER A 17 -24.87 28.79 16.54
CA SER A 17 -25.44 27.75 17.39
C SER A 17 -26.80 27.27 16.86
N ASN A 18 -27.02 25.96 16.97
CA ASN A 18 -28.26 25.20 16.70
C ASN A 18 -28.55 24.82 15.23
N ASN A 19 -27.95 23.72 14.79
CA ASN A 19 -28.57 22.75 13.89
C ASN A 19 -27.78 21.43 13.92
N SER A 20 -28.46 20.29 13.80
CA SER A 20 -27.79 19.00 13.61
C SER A 20 -27.04 19.05 12.28
N PHE A 21 -25.72 19.32 12.33
CA PHE A 21 -24.88 19.41 11.15
C PHE A 21 -25.05 18.16 10.28
N SER A 22 -25.16 18.36 8.97
CA SER A 22 -25.09 17.24 8.01
C SER A 22 -23.77 16.49 8.21
N GLN A 23 -23.76 15.16 8.00
CA GLN A 23 -22.55 14.33 8.13
C GLN A 23 -21.36 14.91 7.33
N VAL A 24 -21.65 15.55 6.19
CA VAL A 24 -20.67 16.25 5.34
C VAL A 24 -20.04 17.46 6.05
N GLU A 25 -20.87 18.31 6.67
CA GLU A 25 -20.41 19.50 7.40
C GLU A 25 -19.59 19.11 8.63
N GLN A 26 -19.98 18.02 9.30
CA GLN A 26 -19.24 17.46 10.42
C GLN A 26 -17.84 17.01 9.97
N ILE A 27 -17.74 16.24 8.88
CA ILE A 27 -16.46 15.80 8.31
C ILE A 27 -15.59 17.01 7.94
N ASN A 28 -16.15 17.98 7.20
CA ASN A 28 -15.40 19.14 6.72
C ASN A 28 -14.88 19.99 7.89
N LYS A 29 -15.71 20.27 8.90
CA LYS A 29 -15.31 21.02 10.11
C LYS A 29 -14.21 20.29 10.88
N LEU A 30 -14.30 18.98 10.97
CA LEU A 30 -13.33 18.15 11.69
C LEU A 30 -11.97 18.15 10.98
N ILE A 31 -11.94 17.90 9.67
CA ILE A 31 -10.71 17.94 8.86
C ILE A 31 -10.10 19.35 8.87
N SER A 32 -10.92 20.39 8.74
CA SER A 32 -10.46 21.79 8.85
C SER A 32 -9.78 22.06 10.20
N GLY A 33 -10.38 21.59 11.30
CA GLY A 33 -9.78 21.68 12.64
C GLY A 33 -8.49 20.88 12.77
N ALA A 34 -8.41 19.72 12.12
CA ALA A 34 -7.21 18.87 12.11
C ALA A 34 -6.06 19.45 11.29
N ILE A 35 -6.33 20.32 10.29
CA ILE A 35 -5.33 21.00 9.44
C ILE A 35 -5.00 22.41 9.95
N SER A 36 -5.89 23.04 10.72
CA SER A 36 -5.65 24.38 11.28
C SER A 36 -4.49 24.39 12.26
N ARG A 37 -3.64 25.42 12.24
CA ARG A 37 -2.62 25.61 13.26
C ARG A 37 -3.30 25.98 14.58
N THR A 38 -2.94 25.30 15.67
CA THR A 38 -3.30 25.76 17.01
C THR A 38 -2.51 27.03 17.34
N ASN A 39 -3.00 27.82 18.31
CA ASN A 39 -2.37 29.11 18.67
C ASN A 39 -0.92 28.96 19.19
N ASP A 40 -0.56 27.77 19.65
CA ASP A 40 0.74 27.36 20.17
C ASP A 40 1.57 26.54 19.15
N ASN A 41 1.10 26.39 17.90
CA ASN A 41 1.66 25.51 16.87
C ASN A 41 1.77 24.02 17.27
N SER A 42 1.08 23.59 18.33
CA SER A 42 0.97 22.18 18.70
C SER A 42 0.12 21.37 17.69
N LEU A 43 0.33 20.06 17.70
CA LEU A 43 -0.49 19.14 16.93
C LEU A 43 -1.90 19.10 17.54
N PRO A 44 -3.00 19.30 16.77
CA PRO A 44 -4.37 19.15 17.28
C PRO A 44 -4.73 17.67 17.44
N GLU A 45 -4.02 16.94 18.31
CA GLU A 45 -4.11 15.49 18.48
C GLU A 45 -5.54 15.00 18.68
N ASN A 46 -6.33 15.70 19.50
CA ASN A 46 -7.71 15.32 19.78
C ASN A 46 -8.56 15.35 18.51
N LYS A 47 -8.37 16.35 17.64
CA LYS A 47 -9.09 16.45 16.37
C LYS A 47 -8.66 15.38 15.38
N LEU A 48 -7.37 15.07 15.32
CA LEU A 48 -6.86 13.99 14.48
C LEU A 48 -7.37 12.62 14.95
N LYS A 49 -7.39 12.35 16.25
CA LYS A 49 -7.96 11.13 16.84
C LYS A 49 -9.47 11.05 16.60
N GLU A 50 -10.20 12.16 16.69
CA GLU A 50 -11.61 12.23 16.29
C GLU A 50 -11.79 11.92 14.79
N CYS A 51 -10.94 12.44 13.90
CA CYS A 51 -10.97 12.13 12.46
C CYS A 51 -10.80 10.64 12.20
N ILE A 52 -9.82 10.00 12.84
CA ILE A 52 -9.55 8.56 12.66
C ILE A 52 -10.77 7.75 13.12
N LYS A 53 -11.31 8.04 14.32
CA LYS A 53 -12.49 7.36 14.87
C LYS A 53 -13.71 7.53 13.96
N LEU A 54 -13.95 8.75 13.49
CA LEU A 54 -15.04 9.04 12.57
C LEU A 54 -14.90 8.21 11.28
N TYR A 55 -13.73 8.23 10.65
CA TYR A 55 -13.45 7.48 9.43
C TYR A 55 -13.68 5.96 9.62
N GLN A 56 -13.21 5.41 10.73
CA GLN A 56 -13.39 4.00 11.07
C GLN A 56 -14.88 3.63 11.20
N ASN A 57 -15.68 4.49 11.83
CA ASN A 57 -17.13 4.29 12.03
C ASN A 57 -17.97 4.44 10.75
N LEU A 58 -17.51 5.18 9.74
CA LEU A 58 -18.27 5.42 8.52
C LEU A 58 -18.49 4.14 7.68
N ASN A 59 -17.63 3.13 7.78
CA ASN A 59 -17.71 1.86 7.04
C ASN A 59 -18.03 2.05 5.53
N LYS A 60 -19.27 1.87 5.07
CA LYS A 60 -19.69 2.11 3.67
C LYS A 60 -19.63 3.59 3.25
N ASP A 61 -19.79 4.51 4.19
CA ASP A 61 -19.78 5.95 3.96
C ASP A 61 -18.37 6.55 3.88
N ARG A 62 -17.31 5.73 3.98
CA ARG A 62 -15.90 6.20 3.88
C ARG A 62 -15.62 6.94 2.57
N ILE A 63 -16.32 6.61 1.49
CA ILE A 63 -16.22 7.33 0.21
C ILE A 63 -16.58 8.82 0.36
N LYS A 64 -17.56 9.17 1.20
CA LYS A 64 -17.92 10.58 1.45
C LYS A 64 -16.77 11.34 2.07
N PHE A 65 -16.07 10.73 3.03
CA PHE A 65 -14.90 11.34 3.66
C PHE A 65 -13.78 11.55 2.64
N LEU A 66 -13.49 10.54 1.81
CA LEU A 66 -12.44 10.62 0.78
C LEU A 66 -12.78 11.68 -0.28
N ASN A 67 -14.05 11.78 -0.68
CA ASN A 67 -14.50 12.81 -1.62
C ASN A 67 -14.39 14.22 -1.06
N ILE A 68 -14.75 14.43 0.22
CA ILE A 68 -14.53 15.71 0.89
C ILE A 68 -13.03 16.03 0.94
N LEU A 69 -12.19 15.06 1.34
CA LEU A 69 -10.74 15.25 1.40
C LEU A 69 -10.14 15.59 0.02
N ALA A 70 -10.58 14.92 -1.04
CA ALA A 70 -10.09 15.14 -2.40
C ALA A 70 -10.55 16.47 -3.01
N ASN A 71 -11.81 16.85 -2.79
CA ASN A 71 -12.42 18.01 -3.44
C ASN A 71 -12.23 19.31 -2.65
N ASP A 72 -12.44 19.28 -1.33
CA ASP A 72 -12.45 20.48 -0.48
C ASP A 72 -11.07 20.80 0.10
N PHE A 73 -10.22 19.78 0.23
CA PHE A 73 -8.87 19.88 0.80
C PHE A 73 -7.77 19.61 -0.23
N GLY A 74 -8.08 19.75 -1.52
CA GLY A 74 -7.10 19.75 -2.60
C GLY A 74 -6.27 21.04 -2.66
N VAL A 75 -5.77 21.37 -3.86
CA VAL A 75 -5.09 22.65 -4.13
C VAL A 75 -6.12 23.78 -4.19
N SER A 76 -5.91 24.86 -3.44
CA SER A 76 -6.82 26.01 -3.43
C SER A 76 -6.79 26.75 -4.76
N ARG A 77 -7.88 26.69 -5.53
CA ARG A 77 -8.01 27.42 -6.81
C ARG A 77 -7.91 28.93 -6.63
N GLU A 78 -8.51 29.45 -5.56
CA GLU A 78 -8.48 30.88 -5.23
C GLU A 78 -7.04 31.36 -5.03
N ASN A 79 -6.29 30.70 -4.13
CA ASN A 79 -4.90 31.07 -3.84
C ASN A 79 -3.98 30.84 -5.05
N SER A 80 -4.24 29.80 -5.85
CA SER A 80 -3.41 29.42 -7.00
C SER A 80 -3.58 30.34 -8.21
N ASN A 81 -4.69 31.08 -8.30
CA ASN A 81 -4.91 32.03 -9.40
C ASN A 81 -4.11 33.33 -9.21
N GLU A 82 -3.91 33.77 -7.96
CA GLU A 82 -3.23 35.03 -7.66
C GLU A 82 -1.70 34.90 -7.63
N ALA A 83 -1.18 33.77 -7.13
CA ALA A 83 0.25 33.58 -6.90
C ALA A 83 1.14 33.67 -8.16
N PRO A 84 0.75 33.14 -9.34
CA PRO A 84 1.56 33.24 -10.56
C PRO A 84 1.79 34.69 -10.98
N GLY A 85 0.76 35.54 -10.90
CA GLY A 85 0.88 36.96 -11.22
C GLY A 85 1.84 37.69 -10.28
N GLN A 86 1.92 37.28 -9.02
CA GLN A 86 2.89 37.84 -8.07
C GLN A 86 4.33 37.38 -8.35
N TYR A 87 4.53 36.23 -8.99
CA TYR A 87 5.84 35.71 -9.36
C TYR A 87 6.36 36.30 -10.68
N VAL A 88 5.55 36.26 -11.75
CA VAL A 88 5.94 36.70 -13.10
C VAL A 88 6.27 38.20 -13.14
N ASN A 89 5.59 39.02 -12.33
CA ASN A 89 5.74 40.47 -12.34
C ASN A 89 6.89 40.99 -11.46
N LYS A 90 7.76 40.12 -10.91
CA LYS A 90 8.91 40.53 -10.08
C LYS A 90 10.21 40.41 -10.85
N ASP A 91 11.14 41.30 -10.54
CA ASP A 91 12.52 41.21 -11.01
C ASP A 91 13.14 39.85 -10.60
N PRO A 92 13.52 38.98 -11.57
CA PRO A 92 14.00 37.62 -11.30
C PRO A 92 15.20 37.54 -10.36
N TYR A 93 16.03 38.58 -10.31
CA TYR A 93 17.24 38.61 -9.48
C TYR A 93 17.02 39.27 -8.11
N GLY A 94 15.79 39.74 -7.84
CA GLY A 94 15.43 40.41 -6.62
C GLY A 94 14.96 39.46 -5.51
N ARG A 95 15.21 39.83 -4.24
CA ARG A 95 14.67 39.12 -3.05
C ARG A 95 13.14 38.99 -3.07
N ALA A 96 12.44 39.83 -3.82
CA ALA A 96 10.99 39.77 -3.98
C ALA A 96 10.54 38.59 -4.87
N ALA A 97 11.30 38.22 -5.90
CA ALA A 97 11.00 37.07 -6.75
C ALA A 97 11.13 35.76 -5.96
N VAL A 98 12.18 35.60 -5.16
CA VAL A 98 12.35 34.42 -4.28
C VAL A 98 11.17 34.26 -3.31
N ARG A 99 10.67 35.36 -2.73
CA ARG A 99 9.47 35.29 -1.87
C ARG A 99 8.22 34.91 -2.64
N ALA A 100 8.03 35.47 -3.83
CA ALA A 100 6.88 35.14 -4.68
C ALA A 100 6.94 33.69 -5.16
N GLU A 101 8.12 33.16 -5.47
CA GLU A 101 8.35 31.76 -5.79
C GLU A 101 7.96 30.85 -4.62
N MET A 102 8.42 31.17 -3.40
CA MET A 102 8.04 30.43 -2.21
C MET A 102 6.52 30.44 -2.01
N ILE A 103 5.85 31.59 -2.17
CA ILE A 103 4.38 31.68 -2.07
C ILE A 103 3.72 30.77 -3.11
N LEU A 104 4.14 30.85 -4.39
CA LEU A 104 3.60 30.01 -5.46
C LEU A 104 3.76 28.52 -5.16
N GLN A 105 4.95 28.10 -4.72
CA GLN A 105 5.19 26.72 -4.31
C GLN A 105 4.24 26.30 -3.18
N HIS A 106 4.08 27.12 -2.14
CA HIS A 106 3.20 26.81 -1.02
C HIS A 106 1.72 26.77 -1.41
N THR A 107 1.25 27.62 -2.33
CA THR A 107 -0.15 27.60 -2.78
C THR A 107 -0.52 26.35 -3.57
N MET A 108 0.47 25.68 -4.18
CA MET A 108 0.29 24.46 -4.96
C MET A 108 0.32 23.18 -4.11
N ILE A 109 0.64 23.28 -2.82
CA ILE A 109 0.58 22.14 -1.89
C ILE A 109 -0.88 21.86 -1.52
N PRO A 110 -1.42 20.65 -1.76
CA PRO A 110 -2.77 20.31 -1.35
C PRO A 110 -2.93 20.30 0.17
N LEU A 111 -4.08 20.74 0.68
CA LEU A 111 -4.34 20.75 2.13
C LEU A 111 -4.40 19.34 2.74
N HIS A 112 -4.80 18.34 1.96
CA HIS A 112 -4.78 16.94 2.37
C HIS A 112 -3.37 16.42 2.65
N ASP A 113 -2.32 17.02 2.08
CA ASP A 113 -0.94 16.65 2.42
C ASP A 113 -0.59 17.07 3.86
N ILE A 114 -1.07 18.24 4.30
CA ILE A 114 -0.94 18.69 5.70
C ILE A 114 -1.68 17.72 6.62
N PHE A 115 -2.87 17.27 6.23
CA PHE A 115 -3.61 16.24 6.98
C PHE A 115 -2.80 14.94 7.10
N PHE A 116 -2.24 14.43 6.00
CA PHE A 116 -1.42 13.21 6.02
C PHE A 116 -0.17 13.36 6.91
N ASN A 117 0.51 14.50 6.82
CA ASN A 117 1.68 14.82 7.66
C ASN A 117 1.33 14.72 9.15
N ARG A 118 0.23 15.35 9.55
CA ARG A 118 -0.22 15.38 10.96
C ARG A 118 -0.73 14.04 11.47
N ILE A 119 -1.42 13.28 10.61
CA ILE A 119 -1.83 11.91 10.97
C ILE A 119 -0.60 11.04 11.19
N ASN A 120 0.45 11.17 10.37
CA ASN A 120 1.68 10.41 10.53
C ASN A 120 2.40 10.68 11.86
N GLU A 121 2.23 11.86 12.45
CA GLU A 121 2.80 12.19 13.77
C GLU A 121 2.10 11.45 14.93
N LEU A 122 0.91 10.87 14.70
CA LEU A 122 0.22 10.10 15.72
C LEU A 122 0.73 8.64 15.80
N PRO A 123 0.72 8.03 17.00
CA PRO A 123 0.91 6.59 17.14
C PRO A 123 -0.11 5.81 16.28
N GLY A 124 0.37 4.91 15.42
CA GLY A 124 -0.47 4.16 14.48
C GLY A 124 -0.93 4.97 13.25
N GLY A 125 -0.41 6.18 13.05
CA GLY A 125 -0.74 7.05 11.91
C GLY A 125 -0.44 6.41 10.56
N ILE A 126 0.72 5.76 10.41
CA ILE A 126 1.08 5.02 9.19
C ILE A 126 0.06 3.93 8.88
N LYS A 127 -0.30 3.11 9.87
CA LYS A 127 -1.29 2.05 9.70
C LYS A 127 -2.60 2.63 9.18
N PHE A 128 -3.08 3.71 9.78
CA PHE A 128 -4.29 4.39 9.31
C PHE A 128 -4.17 4.89 7.86
N LEU A 129 -3.05 5.52 7.48
CA LEU A 129 -2.84 6.02 6.11
C LEU A 129 -2.79 4.87 5.09
N VAL A 130 -2.19 3.74 5.45
CA VAL A 130 -2.18 2.53 4.62
C VAL A 130 -3.59 1.97 4.46
N GLU A 131 -4.36 1.83 5.54
CA GLU A 131 -5.74 1.36 5.49
C GLU A 131 -6.64 2.32 4.68
N MET A 132 -6.48 3.63 4.88
CA MET A 132 -7.20 4.67 4.14
C MET A 132 -6.90 4.60 2.63
N ARG A 133 -5.64 4.35 2.25
CA ARG A 133 -5.28 4.15 0.84
C ARG A 133 -5.85 2.85 0.28
N ALA A 134 -5.91 1.78 1.08
CA ALA A 134 -6.54 0.53 0.66
C ALA A 134 -8.02 0.73 0.30
N ASP A 135 -8.74 1.48 1.14
CA ASP A 135 -10.13 1.86 0.89
C ASP A 135 -10.25 2.75 -0.36
N LEU A 136 -9.37 3.75 -0.51
CA LEU A 136 -9.33 4.62 -1.68
C LEU A 136 -9.13 3.83 -2.99
N LEU A 137 -8.17 2.88 -3.02
CA LEU A 137 -7.93 2.02 -4.19
C LEU A 137 -9.12 1.10 -4.49
N LYS A 138 -9.88 0.69 -3.47
CA LYS A 138 -11.13 -0.05 -3.67
C LYS A 138 -12.19 0.84 -4.34
N PHE A 139 -12.42 2.04 -3.82
CA PHE A 139 -13.42 2.95 -4.38
C PHE A 139 -13.07 3.43 -5.78
N ILE A 140 -11.80 3.69 -6.09
CA ILE A 140 -11.35 4.04 -7.45
C ILE A 140 -11.72 2.93 -8.43
N ARG A 141 -11.46 1.65 -8.09
CA ARG A 141 -11.81 0.50 -8.95
C ARG A 141 -13.31 0.35 -9.16
N GLU A 142 -14.11 0.67 -8.15
CA GLU A 142 -15.58 0.62 -8.22
C GLU A 142 -16.16 1.82 -8.97
N ASN A 143 -15.49 2.99 -8.94
CA ASN A 143 -15.98 4.27 -9.46
C ASN A 143 -14.94 4.95 -10.37
N ASN A 144 -14.59 4.29 -11.49
CA ASN A 144 -13.53 4.72 -12.42
C ASN A 144 -13.70 6.11 -13.06
N HIS A 145 -14.80 6.83 -12.79
CA HIS A 145 -15.09 8.16 -13.35
C HIS A 145 -14.68 9.33 -12.43
N GLU A 146 -14.37 9.10 -11.14
CA GLU A 146 -14.05 10.18 -10.19
C GLU A 146 -12.56 10.58 -10.24
N VAL A 147 -12.24 11.60 -11.05
CA VAL A 147 -10.86 12.10 -11.28
C VAL A 147 -10.19 12.65 -10.00
N SER A 148 -10.96 13.22 -9.07
CA SER A 148 -10.42 13.80 -7.84
C SER A 148 -9.85 12.74 -6.89
N LEU A 149 -10.48 11.57 -6.79
CA LEU A 149 -9.97 10.44 -6.00
C LEU A 149 -8.61 9.93 -6.53
N ALA A 150 -8.42 9.91 -7.84
CA ALA A 150 -7.13 9.53 -8.45
C ALA A 150 -6.01 10.52 -8.08
N SER A 151 -6.33 11.83 -8.01
CA SER A 151 -5.38 12.86 -7.56
C SER A 151 -5.01 12.71 -6.08
N LEU A 152 -6.00 12.35 -5.24
CA LEU A 152 -5.77 12.03 -3.83
C LEU A 152 -4.88 10.79 -3.67
N ASP A 153 -5.12 9.71 -4.43
CA ASP A 153 -4.29 8.50 -4.41
C ASP A 153 -2.85 8.82 -4.80
N LYS A 154 -2.64 9.61 -5.87
CA LYS A 154 -1.30 10.02 -6.29
C LYS A 154 -0.55 10.71 -5.14
N SER A 155 -1.21 11.64 -4.45
CA SER A 155 -0.64 12.36 -3.32
C SER A 155 -0.31 11.42 -2.15
N LEU A 156 -1.26 10.56 -1.77
CA LEU A 156 -1.10 9.63 -0.66
C LEU A 156 -0.05 8.55 -0.94
N ARG A 157 0.01 8.02 -2.17
CA ARG A 157 1.04 7.09 -2.64
C ARG A 157 2.44 7.70 -2.54
N GLN A 158 2.63 8.92 -3.05
CA GLN A 158 3.93 9.61 -2.97
C GLN A 158 4.36 9.82 -1.51
N LYS A 159 3.41 10.21 -0.65
CA LYS A 159 3.64 10.38 0.78
C LYS A 159 4.06 9.07 1.45
N LEU A 160 3.29 7.99 1.25
CA LEU A 160 3.60 6.67 1.79
C LEU A 160 4.93 6.13 1.26
N GLN A 161 5.24 6.33 -0.02
CA GLN A 161 6.52 5.93 -0.59
C GLN A 161 7.70 6.62 0.10
N LYS A 162 7.61 7.93 0.32
CA LYS A 162 8.66 8.69 1.03
C LYS A 162 8.81 8.24 2.48
N LEU A 163 7.70 7.99 3.18
CA LEU A 163 7.70 7.60 4.59
C LEU A 163 8.19 6.16 4.81
N VAL A 164 7.68 5.21 4.02
CA VAL A 164 7.92 3.77 4.24
C VAL A 164 9.32 3.38 3.79
N LEU A 165 9.75 3.76 2.58
CA LEU A 165 10.99 3.21 2.00
C LEU A 165 12.26 3.53 2.82
N ASN A 166 12.25 4.60 3.62
CA ASN A 166 13.39 5.01 4.43
C ASN A 166 13.33 4.53 5.89
N ASN A 167 12.17 4.05 6.34
CA ASN A 167 11.89 3.79 7.76
C ASN A 167 11.37 2.36 8.00
N ILE A 168 11.80 1.41 7.17
CA ILE A 168 11.46 -0.01 7.31
C ILE A 168 12.64 -0.83 7.79
N ASP A 169 12.35 -1.80 8.65
CA ASP A 169 13.32 -2.80 9.10
C ASP A 169 12.83 -4.21 8.71
N LEU A 170 13.73 -5.03 8.15
CA LEU A 170 13.47 -6.45 7.88
C LEU A 170 13.63 -7.25 9.18
N LYS A 171 12.59 -8.00 9.57
CA LYS A 171 12.65 -8.91 10.72
C LYS A 171 12.14 -10.30 10.37
N ARG A 172 12.75 -11.32 10.98
CA ARG A 172 12.24 -12.70 10.94
C ARG A 172 11.03 -12.81 11.85
N VAL A 173 9.97 -13.42 11.35
CA VAL A 173 8.78 -13.79 12.13
C VAL A 173 8.91 -15.25 12.55
N THR A 174 8.65 -15.51 13.82
CA THR A 174 8.74 -16.85 14.43
C THR A 174 7.49 -17.12 15.25
N TRP A 175 7.33 -18.34 15.74
CA TRP A 175 6.21 -18.67 16.63
C TRP A 175 6.21 -17.87 17.94
N ASN A 176 7.36 -17.33 18.34
CA ASN A 176 7.50 -16.48 19.53
C ASN A 176 7.25 -14.99 19.24
N SER A 177 6.97 -14.61 17.99
CA SER A 177 6.61 -13.24 17.64
C SER A 177 5.28 -12.85 18.29
N HIS A 178 5.10 -11.55 18.53
CA HIS A 178 3.88 -11.04 19.17
C HIS A 178 2.62 -11.50 18.41
N TYR A 179 1.57 -11.89 19.14
CA TYR A 179 0.34 -12.47 18.57
C TYR A 179 -0.26 -11.59 17.46
N SER A 180 -0.25 -10.27 17.64
CA SER A 180 -0.74 -9.33 16.61
C SER A 180 -0.03 -9.48 15.27
N ILE A 181 1.28 -9.77 15.25
CA ILE A 181 2.03 -9.96 14.00
C ILE A 181 1.55 -11.22 13.28
N LEU A 182 1.41 -12.31 14.04
CA LEU A 182 0.95 -13.60 13.53
C LEU A 182 -0.49 -13.52 13.01
N GLU A 183 -1.37 -12.82 13.73
CA GLU A 183 -2.74 -12.56 13.32
C GLU A 183 -2.81 -11.72 12.03
N ASN A 184 -1.98 -10.68 11.90
CA ASN A 184 -1.89 -9.91 10.67
C ASN A 184 -1.44 -10.78 9.49
N ILE A 185 -0.38 -11.59 9.65
CA ILE A 185 0.10 -12.49 8.59
C ILE A 185 -1.00 -13.47 8.17
N ARG A 186 -1.69 -14.09 9.13
CA ARG A 186 -2.81 -14.98 8.86
C ARG A 186 -3.93 -14.30 8.06
N ASN A 187 -4.30 -13.09 8.46
CA ASN A 187 -5.43 -12.36 7.86
C ASN A 187 -5.12 -11.78 6.48
N TYR A 188 -3.87 -11.37 6.24
CA TYR A 188 -3.50 -10.67 5.01
C TYR A 188 -2.86 -11.56 3.95
N GLU A 189 -2.50 -12.82 4.26
CA GLU A 189 -1.91 -13.76 3.30
C GLU A 189 -2.80 -13.92 2.05
N ALA A 190 -2.29 -13.41 0.92
CA ALA A 190 -3.07 -13.23 -0.31
C ALA A 190 -2.85 -14.34 -1.36
N VAL A 191 -1.78 -15.13 -1.22
CA VAL A 191 -1.40 -16.16 -2.20
C VAL A 191 -1.92 -17.53 -1.77
N HIS A 192 -1.63 -17.91 -0.53
CA HIS A 192 -2.00 -19.21 0.03
C HIS A 192 -2.64 -19.03 1.40
N ALA A 193 -3.95 -18.74 1.43
CA ALA A 193 -4.69 -18.46 2.66
C ALA A 193 -4.31 -19.40 3.81
N VAL A 194 -4.01 -18.82 4.97
CA VAL A 194 -3.68 -19.58 6.18
C VAL A 194 -4.97 -20.15 6.77
N THR A 195 -5.07 -21.47 6.85
CA THR A 195 -6.32 -22.13 7.23
C THR A 195 -6.60 -22.06 8.72
N ASN A 196 -5.59 -22.32 9.55
CA ASN A 196 -5.67 -22.32 11.02
C ASN A 196 -4.32 -21.97 11.66
N TRP A 197 -4.28 -21.93 13.00
CA TRP A 197 -3.06 -21.58 13.74
C TRP A 197 -1.98 -22.65 13.62
N GLU A 198 -2.37 -23.92 13.49
CA GLU A 198 -1.45 -25.03 13.24
C GLU A 198 -0.73 -24.88 11.89
N ASP A 199 -1.44 -24.42 10.86
CA ASP A 199 -0.85 -24.07 9.56
C ASP A 199 0.18 -22.96 9.70
N LEU A 200 -0.16 -21.85 10.38
CA LEU A 200 0.79 -20.78 10.60
C LEU A 200 2.02 -21.26 11.38
N LYS A 201 1.82 -22.11 12.40
CA LYS A 201 2.90 -22.71 13.19
C LYS A 201 3.86 -23.52 12.33
N ARG A 202 3.34 -24.31 11.38
CA ARG A 202 4.19 -25.02 10.39
C ARG A 202 4.96 -24.04 9.50
N ARG A 203 4.32 -22.96 9.04
CA ARG A 203 4.95 -21.95 8.16
C ARG A 203 6.06 -21.12 8.82
N VAL A 204 6.11 -21.05 10.15
CA VAL A 204 7.24 -20.46 10.91
C VAL A 204 8.17 -21.50 11.54
N GLY A 205 7.90 -22.79 11.29
CA GLY A 205 8.59 -23.92 11.89
C GLY A 205 9.91 -24.30 11.19
N PRO A 206 10.43 -25.51 11.49
CA PRO A 206 11.65 -26.03 10.86
C PRO A 206 11.56 -26.04 9.33
N GLY A 207 12.67 -25.71 8.66
CA GLY A 207 12.74 -25.62 7.19
C GLY A 207 11.82 -24.56 6.56
N ARG A 208 11.19 -23.69 7.36
CA ARG A 208 10.32 -22.61 6.88
C ARG A 208 10.74 -21.28 7.51
N ARG A 209 10.60 -20.20 6.74
CA ARG A 209 10.87 -18.85 7.22
C ARG A 209 9.78 -17.91 6.77
N ILE A 210 9.43 -16.99 7.66
CA ILE A 210 8.69 -15.81 7.29
C ILE A 210 9.56 -14.61 7.64
N PHE A 211 9.73 -13.71 6.68
CA PHE A 211 10.34 -12.41 6.91
C PHE A 211 9.32 -11.32 6.58
N ALA A 212 9.37 -10.22 7.31
CA ALA A 212 8.46 -9.10 7.10
C ALA A 212 9.17 -7.76 7.27
N PHE A 213 8.72 -6.78 6.50
CA PHE A 213 9.04 -5.37 6.71
C PHE A 213 8.10 -4.77 7.74
N PHE A 214 8.69 -4.09 8.72
CA PHE A 214 7.98 -3.35 9.74
C PHE A 214 8.33 -1.88 9.65
N TYR A 215 7.35 -1.01 9.88
CA TYR A 215 7.65 0.41 10.10
C TYR A 215 8.39 0.54 11.44
N ARG A 216 9.52 1.27 11.48
CA ARG A 216 10.38 1.33 12.67
C ARG A 216 9.64 1.79 13.94
N GLU A 217 8.69 2.71 13.78
CA GLU A 217 7.90 3.27 14.89
C GLU A 217 6.66 2.42 15.24
N ASP A 218 6.28 1.47 14.38
CA ASP A 218 5.19 0.50 14.64
C ASP A 218 5.67 -0.93 14.34
N PRO A 219 6.37 -1.57 15.29
CA PRO A 219 6.97 -2.88 15.08
C PRO A 219 5.96 -4.03 15.11
N TYR A 220 4.66 -3.75 15.27
CA TYR A 220 3.61 -4.77 15.42
C TYR A 220 2.73 -4.92 14.18
N TYR A 221 2.91 -4.06 13.17
CA TYR A 221 2.15 -4.08 11.93
C TYR A 221 3.06 -4.38 10.72
N PRO A 222 3.02 -5.61 10.16
CA PRO A 222 3.83 -5.96 9.00
C PRO A 222 3.29 -5.31 7.72
N LEU A 223 4.14 -4.54 7.04
CA LEU A 223 3.81 -3.82 5.81
C LEU A 223 3.88 -4.70 4.55
N ALA A 224 4.82 -5.62 4.53
CA ALA A 224 4.96 -6.66 3.52
C ALA A 224 5.67 -7.86 4.13
N PHE A 225 5.33 -9.07 3.71
CA PHE A 225 5.92 -10.29 4.21
C PHE A 225 6.07 -11.35 3.12
N ILE A 226 7.02 -12.24 3.34
CA ILE A 226 7.42 -13.29 2.40
C ILE A 226 7.58 -14.61 3.14
N HIS A 227 6.98 -15.64 2.57
CA HIS A 227 7.12 -17.01 3.03
C HIS A 227 8.16 -17.74 2.19
N VAL A 228 9.08 -18.41 2.88
CA VAL A 228 10.20 -19.12 2.28
C VAL A 228 10.19 -20.57 2.74
N ALA A 229 10.36 -21.49 1.80
CA ALA A 229 10.63 -22.89 2.06
C ALA A 229 12.08 -23.20 1.74
N LEU A 230 12.76 -23.83 2.70
CA LEU A 230 14.14 -24.28 2.55
C LEU A 230 14.11 -25.73 2.03
N THR A 231 14.82 -26.00 0.94
CA THR A 231 14.79 -27.28 0.21
C THR A 231 16.19 -27.67 -0.30
N LYS A 232 16.34 -28.92 -0.75
CA LYS A 232 17.54 -29.43 -1.44
C LYS A 232 17.58 -29.09 -2.92
N GLU A 233 16.42 -28.82 -3.52
CA GLU A 233 16.28 -28.56 -4.95
C GLU A 233 15.05 -27.67 -5.22
N ILE A 234 14.94 -27.17 -6.45
CA ILE A 234 13.77 -26.39 -6.87
C ILE A 234 12.56 -27.32 -6.92
N THR A 235 11.52 -27.02 -6.15
CA THR A 235 10.23 -27.74 -6.19
C THR A 235 9.25 -27.04 -7.13
N GLY A 236 8.52 -27.84 -7.91
CA GLY A 236 7.44 -27.39 -8.80
C GLY A 236 6.04 -27.51 -8.18
N ASN A 237 5.92 -27.87 -6.90
CA ASN A 237 4.63 -28.19 -6.28
C ASN A 237 4.49 -27.56 -4.88
N VAL A 238 3.47 -26.71 -4.69
CA VAL A 238 3.25 -26.03 -3.40
C VAL A 238 2.78 -26.97 -2.30
N GLN A 239 2.04 -28.03 -2.62
CA GLN A 239 1.62 -29.02 -1.62
C GLN A 239 2.83 -29.70 -0.96
N SER A 240 3.88 -30.00 -1.73
CA SER A 240 5.15 -30.52 -1.18
C SER A 240 5.86 -29.54 -0.23
N ILE A 241 5.58 -28.24 -0.35
CA ILE A 241 6.08 -27.19 0.55
C ILE A 241 5.25 -27.10 1.85
N LEU A 242 3.99 -27.50 1.83
CA LEU A 242 3.12 -27.39 3.01
C LEU A 242 3.30 -28.57 3.99
N GLU A 243 3.99 -29.62 3.57
CA GLU A 243 4.41 -30.76 4.40
C GLU A 243 5.61 -30.39 5.30
N GLU A 244 5.79 -31.11 6.41
CA GLU A 244 6.87 -30.84 7.38
C GLU A 244 8.26 -31.08 6.76
N ALA A 245 9.17 -30.12 6.99
CA ALA A 245 10.54 -30.23 6.53
C ALA A 245 11.43 -30.88 7.59
N SER A 246 12.13 -31.94 7.19
CA SER A 246 13.10 -32.70 7.99
C SER A 246 14.51 -32.54 7.41
N LEU A 247 14.92 -31.30 7.14
CA LEU A 247 16.24 -30.96 6.60
C LEU A 247 17.15 -30.40 7.70
N THR A 248 18.41 -30.83 7.67
CA THR A 248 19.50 -30.17 8.42
C THR A 248 19.97 -28.91 7.70
N ASP A 249 20.64 -28.01 8.42
CA ASP A 249 21.08 -26.72 7.87
C ASP A 249 22.07 -26.90 6.70
N GLU A 250 22.92 -27.94 6.75
CA GLU A 250 23.88 -28.29 5.68
C GLU A 250 23.20 -28.79 4.41
N GLU A 251 22.03 -29.40 4.54
CA GLU A 251 21.24 -29.92 3.42
C GLU A 251 20.44 -28.83 2.70
N VAL A 252 20.31 -27.64 3.30
CA VAL A 252 19.61 -26.51 2.67
C VAL A 252 20.50 -25.92 1.57
N THR A 253 20.11 -26.15 0.32
CA THR A 253 20.82 -25.63 -0.87
C THR A 253 19.96 -24.68 -1.70
N CYS A 254 18.63 -24.71 -1.49
CA CYS A 254 17.64 -23.93 -2.21
C CYS A 254 16.63 -23.24 -1.27
N ALA A 255 16.24 -22.01 -1.64
CA ALA A 255 15.19 -21.24 -0.98
C ALA A 255 14.09 -20.90 -1.98
N ILE A 256 12.87 -21.32 -1.66
CA ILE A 256 11.67 -21.16 -2.50
C ILE A 256 10.76 -20.11 -1.88
N PHE A 257 10.63 -18.97 -2.56
CA PHE A 257 9.68 -17.91 -2.22
C PHE A 257 8.29 -18.27 -2.77
N TYR A 258 7.43 -18.83 -1.92
CA TYR A 258 6.14 -19.37 -2.35
C TYR A 258 4.95 -18.46 -2.02
N SER A 259 5.14 -17.44 -1.18
CA SER A 259 4.17 -16.36 -1.00
C SER A 259 4.90 -15.05 -0.74
N ILE A 260 4.44 -13.99 -1.40
CA ILE A 260 4.86 -12.60 -1.18
C ILE A 260 3.58 -11.79 -1.10
N THR A 261 3.40 -11.08 0.01
CA THR A 261 2.18 -10.29 0.26
C THR A 261 2.58 -8.91 0.76
N SER A 262 1.93 -7.87 0.24
CA SER A 262 2.01 -6.51 0.77
C SER A 262 0.64 -6.02 1.24
N GLN A 263 0.62 -5.08 2.18
CA GLN A 263 -0.63 -4.44 2.60
C GLN A 263 -1.30 -3.79 1.37
N PRO A 264 -2.62 -3.93 1.15
CA PRO A 264 -3.27 -3.45 -0.07
C PRO A 264 -3.06 -1.95 -0.33
N GLY A 265 -2.98 -1.14 0.74
CA GLY A 265 -2.70 0.29 0.66
C GLY A 265 -1.28 0.65 0.25
N LEU A 266 -0.37 -0.32 0.14
CA LEU A 266 1.01 -0.14 -0.35
C LEU A 266 1.18 -0.66 -1.78
N SER A 267 0.09 -1.04 -2.43
CA SER A 267 0.10 -1.47 -3.84
C SER A 267 0.82 -0.44 -4.73
N GLY A 268 1.67 -0.93 -5.63
CA GLY A 268 2.48 -0.13 -6.55
C GLY A 268 3.76 0.47 -5.96
N MET A 269 4.18 0.09 -4.74
CA MET A 269 5.40 0.62 -4.11
C MET A 269 6.64 -0.28 -4.22
N GLU A 270 6.58 -1.36 -5.02
CA GLU A 270 7.67 -2.31 -5.27
C GLU A 270 8.32 -2.96 -4.03
N LEU A 271 7.60 -2.98 -2.89
CA LEU A 271 8.10 -3.54 -1.64
C LEU A 271 8.53 -5.01 -1.78
N GLY A 272 7.84 -5.78 -2.63
CA GLY A 272 8.20 -7.18 -2.90
C GLY A 272 9.63 -7.36 -3.46
N ASN A 273 10.05 -6.49 -4.39
CA ASN A 273 11.39 -6.57 -4.98
C ASN A 273 12.49 -6.27 -3.95
N ILE A 274 12.26 -5.27 -3.10
CA ILE A 274 13.17 -4.91 -2.01
C ILE A 274 13.21 -6.05 -0.97
N LEU A 275 12.06 -6.64 -0.66
CA LEU A 275 11.92 -7.72 0.30
C LEU A 275 12.69 -8.97 -0.13
N ILE A 276 12.54 -9.40 -1.38
CA ILE A 276 13.28 -10.55 -1.91
C ILE A 276 14.79 -10.32 -1.78
N LYS A 277 15.31 -9.17 -2.21
CA LYS A 277 16.75 -8.87 -2.18
C LYS A 277 17.32 -8.96 -0.76
N GLN A 278 16.68 -8.30 0.21
CA GLN A 278 17.17 -8.34 1.59
C GLN A 278 17.02 -9.72 2.23
N VAL A 279 15.98 -10.48 1.87
CA VAL A 279 15.80 -11.84 2.38
C VAL A 279 16.82 -12.81 1.78
N VAL A 280 17.20 -12.65 0.51
CA VAL A 280 18.30 -13.41 -0.10
C VAL A 280 19.59 -13.18 0.68
N GLU A 281 19.97 -11.92 0.92
CA GLU A 281 21.17 -11.56 1.70
C GLU A 281 21.12 -12.16 3.11
N LYS A 282 19.96 -12.07 3.77
CA LYS A 282 19.77 -12.62 5.12
C LYS A 282 19.92 -14.14 5.14
N LEU A 283 19.31 -14.84 4.19
CA LEU A 283 19.39 -16.29 4.10
C LEU A 283 20.80 -16.78 3.71
N GLN A 284 21.51 -16.08 2.83
CA GLN A 284 22.90 -16.40 2.49
C GLN A 284 23.83 -16.24 3.71
N SER A 285 23.56 -15.26 4.57
CA SER A 285 24.32 -15.08 5.82
C SER A 285 24.07 -16.20 6.83
N GLU A 286 22.87 -16.81 6.79
CA GLU A 286 22.45 -17.86 7.72
C GLU A 286 22.84 -19.26 7.24
N PHE A 287 22.78 -19.52 5.92
CA PHE A 287 23.06 -20.82 5.31
C PHE A 287 24.15 -20.71 4.25
N LYS A 288 25.36 -21.20 4.58
CA LYS A 288 26.50 -21.16 3.65
C LYS A 288 26.33 -22.08 2.42
N SER A 289 25.54 -23.14 2.55
CA SER A 289 25.22 -24.11 1.50
C SER A 289 24.17 -23.59 0.51
N LEU A 290 23.43 -22.54 0.86
CA LEU A 290 22.33 -22.00 0.07
C LEU A 290 22.85 -21.22 -1.15
N LYS A 291 22.62 -21.78 -2.34
CA LYS A 291 23.10 -21.22 -3.62
C LYS A 291 21.97 -20.86 -4.58
N THR A 292 20.82 -21.50 -4.44
CA THR A 292 19.72 -21.39 -5.39
C THR A 292 18.53 -20.68 -4.77
N PHE A 293 18.02 -19.66 -5.47
CA PHE A 293 16.85 -18.90 -5.07
C PHE A 293 15.84 -18.95 -6.20
N SER A 294 14.61 -19.35 -5.90
CA SER A 294 13.52 -19.40 -6.88
C SER A 294 12.23 -18.92 -6.25
N THR A 295 11.34 -18.38 -7.06
CA THR A 295 9.95 -18.18 -6.64
C THR A 295 9.11 -19.38 -7.09
N LEU A 296 8.03 -19.63 -6.36
CA LEU A 296 6.92 -20.49 -6.80
C LEU A 296 5.67 -19.61 -6.83
N SER A 297 5.60 -18.74 -7.85
CA SER A 297 4.58 -17.70 -7.95
C SER A 297 3.29 -18.23 -8.60
N PRO A 298 2.11 -17.78 -8.16
CA PRO A 298 0.87 -18.02 -8.90
C PRO A 298 0.87 -17.26 -10.23
N ILE A 299 0.00 -17.69 -11.16
CA ILE A 299 -0.28 -16.97 -12.41
C ILE A 299 -1.73 -16.45 -12.37
N PRO A 300 -2.02 -15.43 -11.53
CA PRO A 300 -3.39 -14.93 -11.39
C PRO A 300 -3.89 -14.37 -12.73
N GLY A 301 -5.16 -14.62 -13.03
CA GLY A 301 -5.78 -14.16 -14.28
C GLY A 301 -5.60 -15.09 -15.48
N PHE A 302 -4.68 -16.07 -15.42
CA PHE A 302 -4.47 -17.03 -16.52
C PHE A 302 -5.76 -17.73 -16.98
N GLN A 303 -6.50 -18.29 -16.02
CA GLN A 303 -7.79 -18.94 -16.30
C GLN A 303 -8.80 -17.96 -16.90
N MET A 304 -8.88 -16.73 -16.38
CA MET A 304 -9.81 -15.71 -16.87
C MET A 304 -9.48 -15.31 -18.31
N THR A 305 -8.19 -15.20 -18.65
CA THR A 305 -7.72 -14.92 -20.01
C THR A 305 -8.14 -16.04 -20.96
N ILE A 306 -7.96 -17.31 -20.58
CA ILE A 306 -8.43 -18.46 -21.37
C ILE A 306 -9.94 -18.37 -21.60
N VAL A 307 -10.72 -18.13 -20.54
CA VAL A 307 -12.18 -18.03 -20.65
C VAL A 307 -12.60 -16.88 -21.57
N LYS A 308 -11.96 -15.71 -21.46
CA LYS A 308 -12.24 -14.55 -22.33
C LYS A 308 -11.96 -14.86 -23.80
N LEU A 309 -10.83 -15.49 -24.11
CA LEU A 309 -10.47 -15.86 -25.47
C LEU A 309 -11.45 -16.89 -26.05
N LYS A 310 -12.01 -17.78 -25.21
CA LYS A 310 -13.09 -18.69 -25.61
C LYS A 310 -14.36 -17.97 -26.01
N ILE A 311 -14.77 -16.99 -25.20
CA ILE A 311 -15.99 -16.22 -25.43
C ILE A 311 -15.85 -15.33 -26.68
N GLN A 312 -14.65 -14.82 -26.95
CA GLN A 312 -14.35 -13.98 -28.11
C GLN A 312 -14.22 -14.77 -29.42
N GLY A 313 -14.38 -16.09 -29.40
CA GLY A 313 -14.32 -16.92 -30.61
C GLY A 313 -12.92 -17.01 -31.23
N SER A 314 -11.86 -16.89 -30.42
CA SER A 314 -10.49 -17.08 -30.91
C SER A 314 -10.34 -18.49 -31.51
N GLU A 315 -9.83 -18.58 -32.74
CA GLU A 315 -9.51 -19.85 -33.43
C GLU A 315 -8.22 -20.51 -32.87
N ASP A 316 -7.81 -20.15 -31.65
CA ASP A 316 -6.67 -20.75 -30.99
C ASP A 316 -6.93 -22.25 -30.74
N GLU A 317 -6.09 -23.11 -31.33
CA GLU A 317 -6.13 -24.57 -31.20
C GLU A 317 -6.27 -25.02 -29.74
N VAL A 318 -5.67 -24.26 -28.81
CA VAL A 318 -5.68 -24.48 -27.37
C VAL A 318 -7.10 -24.57 -26.80
N LEU A 319 -8.03 -23.75 -27.31
CA LEU A 319 -9.39 -23.60 -26.77
C LEU A 319 -10.34 -24.73 -27.18
N ASN A 320 -10.09 -25.32 -28.35
CA ASN A 320 -10.83 -26.46 -28.87
C ASN A 320 -10.42 -27.78 -28.20
N GLU A 321 -9.23 -27.83 -27.60
CA GLU A 321 -8.68 -29.02 -26.95
C GLU A 321 -8.88 -29.07 -25.42
N LEU A 322 -9.44 -28.01 -24.80
CA LEU A 322 -9.67 -27.91 -23.34
C LEU A 322 -10.60 -28.98 -22.75
N THR A 323 -11.23 -29.82 -23.57
CA THR A 323 -12.08 -30.95 -23.16
C THR A 323 -11.34 -32.29 -23.11
N LYS A 324 -10.06 -32.34 -23.51
CA LYS A 324 -9.23 -33.55 -23.56
C LYS A 324 -8.57 -33.87 -22.19
N SER A 325 -7.95 -35.05 -22.07
CA SER A 325 -7.28 -35.51 -20.85
C SER A 325 -6.07 -34.64 -20.45
N GLN A 326 -5.70 -34.66 -19.17
CA GLN A 326 -4.66 -33.82 -18.57
C GLN A 326 -3.28 -33.92 -19.26
N ASP A 327 -2.90 -35.11 -19.74
CA ASP A 327 -1.61 -35.35 -20.39
C ASP A 327 -1.47 -34.66 -21.75
N VAL A 328 -2.59 -34.47 -22.46
CA VAL A 328 -2.65 -33.74 -23.72
C VAL A 328 -2.68 -32.23 -23.46
N LEU A 329 -3.36 -31.81 -22.40
CA LEU A 329 -3.52 -30.40 -22.04
C LEU A 329 -2.23 -29.73 -21.56
N LYS A 330 -1.40 -30.43 -20.79
CA LYS A 330 -0.18 -29.84 -20.20
C LYS A 330 0.76 -29.19 -21.22
N PRO A 331 1.23 -29.87 -22.29
CA PRO A 331 2.14 -29.25 -23.27
C PRO A 331 1.49 -28.10 -24.04
N ILE A 332 0.18 -28.17 -24.27
CA ILE A 332 -0.60 -27.13 -24.96
C ILE A 332 -0.69 -25.89 -24.07
N LEU A 333 -1.09 -26.05 -22.81
CA LEU A 333 -1.15 -24.97 -21.84
C LEU A 333 0.23 -24.36 -21.58
N MET A 334 1.31 -25.16 -21.58
CA MET A 334 2.68 -24.64 -21.47
C MET A 334 3.10 -23.80 -22.67
N LYS A 335 2.76 -24.22 -23.90
CA LYS A 335 3.02 -23.40 -25.11
C LYS A 335 2.19 -22.12 -25.11
N PHE A 336 0.93 -22.20 -24.71
CA PHE A 336 0.06 -21.05 -24.57
C PHE A 336 0.59 -20.09 -23.49
N CYS A 337 1.07 -20.65 -22.39
CA CYS A 337 1.85 -19.93 -21.42
C CYS A 337 3.04 -19.22 -22.12
N ALA A 338 3.94 -19.93 -22.77
CA ALA A 338 5.12 -19.28 -23.37
C ALA A 338 4.81 -18.16 -24.41
N ARG A 339 3.61 -18.11 -25.01
CA ARG A 339 3.23 -17.18 -26.08
C ARG A 339 2.57 -15.87 -25.63
N LEU A 340 1.89 -15.84 -24.48
CA LEU A 340 1.08 -14.69 -24.09
C LEU A 340 1.87 -13.70 -23.21
N ASN A 341 1.88 -12.43 -23.60
CA ASN A 341 2.20 -11.32 -22.70
C ASN A 341 1.03 -11.06 -21.73
N TRP A 342 0.70 -12.01 -20.84
CA TRP A 342 -0.35 -11.82 -19.80
C TRP A 342 0.02 -10.81 -18.71
N LEU A 343 1.27 -10.34 -18.69
CA LEU A 343 1.76 -9.36 -17.71
C LEU A 343 1.27 -7.93 -18.00
N GLY A 344 0.31 -7.76 -18.92
CA GLY A 344 -0.45 -6.53 -19.07
C GLY A 344 -1.32 -6.28 -17.85
N ASP A 345 -0.81 -5.45 -16.94
CA ASP A 345 -1.50 -4.84 -15.80
C ASP A 345 -1.70 -5.72 -14.55
N THR A 346 -0.61 -6.30 -14.03
CA THR A 346 -0.56 -6.86 -12.65
C THR A 346 -0.29 -5.81 -11.58
N SER A 347 -0.44 -4.52 -11.90
CA SER A 347 -0.09 -3.37 -11.04
C SER A 347 -0.88 -3.25 -9.71
N GLY A 348 -1.68 -4.26 -9.36
CA GLY A 348 -2.33 -4.37 -8.05
C GLY A 348 -2.63 -5.78 -7.54
N LYS A 349 -1.90 -6.82 -7.99
CA LYS A 349 -2.10 -8.21 -7.51
C LYS A 349 -0.82 -8.99 -7.17
N ILE A 350 0.29 -8.31 -6.92
CA ILE A 350 1.48 -8.90 -6.29
C ILE A 350 1.91 -8.00 -5.14
#